data_AF-A0A1H9TA85-F1
#
_entry.id   AF-A0A1H9TA85-F1
#
_cell.length_a   1.000
_cell.length_b   1.000
_cell.length_c   1.000
_cell.angle_alpha   90.00
_cell.angle_beta   90.00
_cell.angle_gamma   90.00
#
_symmetry.space_group_name_H-M   'P 1'
#
loop_
_entity.id
_entity.type
_entity.pdbx_description
1 polymer ?
#
loop_
_entity_poly.entity_id
_entity_poly.type
_entity_poly.pdbx_seq_one_letter_code
_entity_poly.pdbx_strand_id
1 'polypeptide(L)' 'MSDLIFKLRVLAFFMRGAFEQWKAEVWKVDLDATYCCDGRECGCQASTTRDLYGWHLEKRP' A
#
# COMPACT_ATOMS: atom_id res chain seq x y z
N MET A 1 17.82 -18.37 22.37
CA MET A 1 18.35 -17.31 21.48
C MET A 1 18.00 -17.54 20.00
N SER A 2 17.91 -18.79 19.53
CA SER A 2 17.39 -19.16 18.20
C SER A 2 16.05 -18.51 17.85
N ASP A 3 15.12 -18.50 18.81
CA ASP A 3 13.75 -18.06 18.58
C ASP A 3 13.65 -16.55 18.34
N LEU A 4 14.50 -15.76 19.01
CA LEU A 4 14.58 -14.32 18.77
C LEU A 4 15.09 -14.03 17.36
N ILE A 5 16.15 -14.73 16.95
CA ILE A 5 16.71 -14.58 15.59
C ILE A 5 15.67 -15.00 14.54
N PHE A 6 14.93 -16.08 14.78
CA PHE A 6 13.86 -16.52 13.89
C PHE A 6 12.73 -15.48 13.79
N LYS A 7 12.25 -14.95 14.93
CA LYS A 7 11.24 -13.89 14.96
C LYS A 7 11.69 -12.64 14.19
N LEU A 8 12.95 -12.24 14.34
CA LEU A 8 13.51 -11.10 13.61
C LEU A 8 13.57 -11.36 12.10
N ARG A 9 13.89 -12.58 11.66
CA ARG A 9 13.85 -12.95 10.24
C ARG A 9 12.43 -12.90 9.67
N VAL A 10 11.45 -13.38 10.42
CA VAL A 10 10.03 -13.31 10.04
C VAL A 10 9.58 -11.85 9.95
N LEU A 11 9.95 -11.00 10.92
CA LEU A 11 9.67 -9.57 10.87
C LEU A 11 10.31 -8.91 9.63
N ALA A 12 11.58 -9.19 9.36
CA ALA A 12 12.28 -8.66 8.19
C ALA A 12 11.61 -9.08 6.87
N PHE A 13 11.11 -10.31 6.78
CA PHE A 13 10.34 -10.79 5.63
C PHE A 13 9.06 -9.97 5.42
N PHE A 14 8.27 -9.75 6.48
CA PHE A 14 7.06 -8.94 6.41
C PHE A 14 7.35 -7.49 6.06
N MET A 15 8.36 -6.87 6.68
CA MET A 15 8.76 -5.49 6.40
C MET A 15 9.19 -5.31 4.95
N ARG A 16 9.94 -6.28 4.40
CA ARG A 16 10.32 -6.25 2.98
C ARG A 16 9.10 -6.33 2.07
N GLY A 17 8.16 -7.24 2.36
CA GLY A 17 6.92 -7.36 1.59
C GLY A 17 6.10 -6.06 1.60
N ALA A 18 5.89 -5.50 2.79
CA ALA A 18 5.17 -4.24 2.96
C ALA A 18 5.86 -3.08 2.23
N PHE A 19 7.19 -3.00 2.30
CA PHE A 19 7.96 -1.96 1.62
C PHE A 19 7.88 -2.07 0.09
N GLU A 20 8.02 -3.26 -0.47
CA GLU A 20 7.91 -3.45 -1.92
C GLU A 20 6.48 -3.16 -2.42
N GLN A 21 5.45 -3.53 -1.65
CA GLN A 21 4.07 -3.20 -1.96
C GLN A 21 3.85 -1.69 -1.96
N TRP A 22 4.24 -1.00 -0.88
CA TRP A 22 4.18 0.47 -0.80
C TRP A 22 4.91 1.13 -1.97
N LYS A 23 6.09 0.62 -2.33
CA LYS A 23 6.86 1.17 -3.44
C LYS A 23 6.12 1.01 -4.78
N ALA A 24 5.45 -0.12 -4.99
CA ALA A 24 4.69 -0.39 -6.21
C ALA A 24 3.39 0.44 -6.28
N GLU A 25 2.67 0.57 -5.18
CA GLU A 25 1.33 1.18 -5.13
C GLU A 25 1.35 2.68 -4.85
N VAL A 26 2.43 3.23 -4.28
CA VAL A 26 2.50 4.64 -3.85
C VAL A 26 3.71 5.36 -4.45
N TRP A 27 4.91 4.78 -4.34
CA TRP A 27 6.13 5.49 -4.75
C TRP A 27 6.28 5.63 -6.27
N LYS A 28 5.90 4.60 -7.02
CA LYS A 28 6.15 4.52 -8.48
C LYS A 28 4.98 4.99 -9.34
N VAL A 29 3.82 5.25 -8.76
CA VAL A 29 2.60 5.60 -9.51
C VAL A 29 2.29 7.09 -9.39
N ASP A 30 1.49 7.59 -10.33
CA ASP A 30 0.84 8.88 -10.16
C ASP A 30 -0.29 8.74 -9.13
N LEU A 31 -0.22 9.52 -8.04
CA LEU A 31 -1.17 9.41 -6.95
C LEU A 31 -2.57 9.92 -7.32
N ASP A 32 -2.65 10.76 -8.35
CA ASP A 32 -3.89 11.37 -8.82
C ASP A 32 -4.48 10.61 -10.03
N ALA A 33 -3.82 9.53 -10.46
CA ALA A 33 -4.39 8.57 -11.40
C ALA A 33 -5.42 7.66 -10.72
N THR A 34 -6.39 7.20 -11.50
CA THR A 34 -7.43 6.26 -11.05
C THR A 34 -6.80 4.93 -10.60
N TYR A 35 -7.08 4.52 -9.36
CA TYR A 35 -6.42 3.38 -8.71
C TYR A 35 -6.79 2.02 -9.33
N CYS A 36 -8.07 1.83 -9.71
CA CYS A 36 -8.57 0.50 -10.11
C CYS A 36 -8.79 0.29 -11.62
N CYS A 37 -8.54 1.30 -12.46
CA CYS A 37 -8.94 1.27 -13.86
C CYS A 37 -8.18 2.31 -14.69
N ASP A 38 -8.30 2.18 -16.01
CA ASP A 38 -7.79 3.10 -17.03
C ASP A 38 -8.78 4.23 -17.38
N GLY A 39 -9.81 4.43 -16.56
CA GLY A 39 -10.81 5.49 -16.73
C GLY A 39 -12.03 5.15 -17.60
N ARG A 40 -12.18 3.90 -18.08
CA ARG A 40 -13.36 3.50 -18.89
C ARG A 40 -14.47 2.81 -18.10
N GLU A 41 -14.14 1.86 -17.23
CA GLU A 41 -15.09 1.18 -16.34
C GLU A 41 -14.44 0.96 -14.97
N CYS A 42 -14.90 1.68 -13.96
CA CYS A 42 -14.23 1.74 -12.67
C CYS A 42 -15.18 1.32 -11.55
N GLY A 43 -15.04 0.08 -11.07
CA GLY A 43 -15.77 -0.42 -9.89
C GLY A 43 -15.43 0.33 -8.58
N CYS A 44 -14.34 1.10 -8.57
CA CYS A 44 -13.91 1.94 -7.44
C CYS A 44 -14.38 3.40 -7.56
N GLN A 45 -15.42 3.69 -8.35
CA GLN A 45 -15.94 5.05 -8.54
C GLN A 45 -14.87 6.06 -9.02
N ALA A 46 -13.90 5.57 -9.80
CA ALA A 46 -12.74 6.36 -10.25
C ALA A 46 -11.93 7.00 -9.10
N SER A 47 -11.92 6.39 -7.90
CA SER A 47 -11.09 6.85 -6.79
C SER A 47 -9.61 6.80 -7.17
N THR A 48 -8.87 7.83 -6.75
CA THR A 48 -7.41 7.88 -6.93
C THR A 48 -6.68 7.14 -5.81
N THR A 49 -5.40 6.86 -6.02
CA THR A 49 -4.53 6.32 -4.96
C THR A 49 -4.49 7.28 -3.77
N ARG A 50 -4.49 8.60 -4.02
CA ARG A 50 -4.57 9.62 -2.97
C ARG A 50 -5.87 9.55 -2.18
N ASP A 51 -7.01 9.38 -2.82
CA ASP A 51 -8.31 9.27 -2.13
C ASP A 51 -8.35 8.05 -1.23
N LEU A 52 -7.87 6.91 -1.75
CA LEU A 52 -7.86 5.64 -1.03
C LEU A 52 -7.05 5.73 0.27
N TYR A 53 -5.79 6.16 0.19
CA TYR A 53 -4.93 6.24 1.38
C TYR A 53 -5.21 7.50 2.22
N GLY A 54 -5.65 8.59 1.61
CA GLY A 54 -6.02 9.83 2.30
C GLY A 54 -7.10 9.58 3.34
N TRP A 55 -8.15 8.84 2.98
CA TRP A 55 -9.20 8.44 3.92
C TRP A 55 -8.65 7.66 5.12
N HIS A 56 -7.70 6.75 4.90
CA HIS A 56 -7.06 5.99 5.98
C HIS A 56 -6.16 6.83 6.88
N LEU A 57 -5.53 7.88 6.34
CA LEU A 57 -4.65 8.78 7.10
C LEU A 57 -5.45 9.82 7.90
N GLU A 58 -6.58 10.28 7.37
CA GLU A 58 -7.46 11.25 8.02
C GLU A 58 -8.32 10.60 9.11
N LYS A 59 -8.74 9.33 8.92
CA LYS A 59 -9.46 8.55 9.94
C LYS A 59 -8.58 7.96 11.03
N ARG A 60 -7.68 8.77 11.60
CA ARG A 60 -7.10 8.42 12.90
C ARG A 60 -8.20 8.47 13.97
N PRO A 61 -8.29 7.48 14.88
CA PRO A 61 -8.91 7.73 16.18
C PRO A 61 -8.13 8.83 16.94
#